data_AF-F5RPV1-F1
#
_entry.id   AF-F5RPV1-F1
#
_cell.length_a   1.000
_cell.length_b   1.000
_cell.length_c   1.000
_cell.angle_alpha   90.00
_cell.angle_beta   90.00
_cell.angle_gamma   90.00
#
_symmetry.space_group_name_H-M   'P 1'
#
loop_
_entity.id
_entity.type
_entity.pdbx_description
1 polymer ?
#
loop_
_entity_poly.entity_id
_entity_poly.type
_entity_poly.pdbx_seq_one_letter_code
_entity_poly.pdbx_strand_id
1 'polypeptide(L)'
;MGALIILGAVLLLIVRYILHRRQHSEEEDEDLAESIEKLKKELQQSADTIIKRLGSHVTKLEGLLREADDRRMRLETRVADAQRLEWALRQRIEELERRLRDLGQLPSGSPPAVQAESPVHTSAPEARRTDGDEFATVLHQSILREQARAAAEPSAQIYAPPPPAPRVAVPQERPYVPLSAQGIPMQQPMRTSAPMSPPPASPVAPPVQVEPTVEEPVHEDEAMVKARALLRAGRSIEQVARETGVEIGALRLMKQMTQRD
;
A
#
# COMPACT_ATOMS: atom_id res chain seq x y z
N MET A 1 10.15 35.77 85.42
CA MET A 1 9.81 36.48 84.16
C MET A 1 10.25 35.72 82.91
N GLY A 2 11.51 35.26 82.78
CA GLY A 2 11.99 34.55 81.58
C GLY A 2 11.23 33.27 81.21
N ALA A 3 10.79 32.47 82.18
CA ALA A 3 10.06 31.22 81.93
C ALA A 3 8.71 31.43 81.21
N LEU A 4 8.01 32.53 81.47
CA LEU A 4 6.73 32.85 80.80
C LEU A 4 6.95 33.30 79.35
N ILE A 5 8.07 33.96 79.07
CA ILE A 5 8.47 34.36 77.71
C ILE A 5 8.80 33.12 76.89
N ILE A 6 9.55 32.18 77.46
CA ILE A 6 9.88 30.90 76.82
C ILE A 6 8.60 30.10 76.55
N LEU A 7 7.69 30.02 77.52
CA LEU A 7 6.40 29.34 77.37
C LEU A 7 5.55 29.98 76.27
N GLY A 8 5.51 31.31 76.19
CA GLY A 8 4.82 32.04 75.13
C GLY A 8 5.42 31.79 73.75
N ALA A 9 6.76 31.75 73.65
CA ALA A 9 7.46 31.44 72.39
C ALA A 9 7.17 30.00 71.91
N VAL A 10 7.15 29.03 72.82
CA VAL A 10 6.79 27.65 72.51
C VAL A 10 5.34 27.53 72.07
N LEU A 11 4.42 28.23 72.73
CA LEU A 11 3.00 28.26 72.34
C LEU A 11 2.83 28.82 70.91
N LEU A 12 3.48 29.94 70.61
CA LEU A 12 3.45 30.53 69.26
C LEU A 12 4.08 29.62 68.22
N LEU A 13 5.14 28.88 68.57
CA LEU A 13 5.77 27.91 67.68
C LEU A 13 4.84 26.74 67.36
N ILE A 14 4.10 26.23 68.35
CA ILE A 14 3.10 25.17 68.15
C ILE A 14 1.94 25.66 67.29
N VAL A 15 1.39 26.85 67.57
CA VAL A 15 0.30 27.45 66.78
C VAL A 15 0.75 27.69 65.33
N ARG A 16 1.94 28.26 65.15
CA ARG A 16 2.54 28.47 63.82
C ARG A 16 2.73 27.15 63.09
N TYR A 17 3.17 26.11 63.79
CA TYR A 17 3.36 24.78 63.22
C TYR A 17 2.03 24.15 62.75
N ILE A 18 0.96 24.23 63.54
CA ILE A 18 -0.36 23.69 63.16
C ILE A 18 -0.93 24.47 61.96
N LEU A 19 -0.80 25.79 61.96
CA LEU A 19 -1.31 26.63 60.88
C LEU A 19 -0.55 26.37 59.57
N HIS A 20 0.77 26.26 59.65
CA HIS A 20 1.61 25.97 58.49
C HIS A 20 1.38 24.55 57.95
N ARG A 21 1.18 23.57 58.84
CA ARG A 21 0.84 22.19 58.44
C ARG A 21 -0.53 22.08 57.78
N ARG A 22 -1.53 22.84 58.25
CA ARG A 22 -2.85 22.89 57.60
C ARG A 22 -2.80 23.55 56.23
N GLN A 23 -2.04 24.63 56.11
CA GLN A 23 -1.83 25.30 54.81
C GLN A 23 -1.13 24.36 53.83
N HIS A 24 -0.08 23.66 54.26
CA HIS A 24 0.62 22.70 53.43
C HIS A 24 -0.26 21.52 52.99
N SER A 25 -1.15 21.02 53.85
CA SER A 25 -2.09 19.94 53.46
C SER A 25 -3.17 20.43 52.48
N GLU A 26 -3.65 21.66 52.63
CA GLU A 26 -4.64 22.24 51.72
C GLU A 26 -4.04 22.48 50.32
N GLU A 27 -2.77 22.90 50.27
CA GLU A 27 -1.98 23.02 49.04
C GLU A 27 -1.74 21.65 48.37
N GLU A 28 -1.39 20.62 49.14
CA GLU A 28 -1.24 19.24 48.63
C GLU A 28 -2.55 18.66 48.07
N ASP A 29 -3.68 18.93 48.74
CA ASP A 29 -5.00 18.47 48.29
C ASP A 29 -5.45 19.18 46.99
N GLU A 30 -5.12 20.48 46.85
CA GLU A 30 -5.37 21.26 45.64
C GLU A 30 -4.51 20.76 44.47
N ASP A 31 -3.21 20.54 44.69
CA ASP A 31 -2.29 19.95 43.70
C ASP A 31 -2.72 18.54 43.25
N LEU A 32 -3.24 17.74 44.18
CA LEU A 32 -3.76 16.40 43.87
C LEU A 32 -5.01 16.48 43.00
N ALA A 33 -5.92 17.39 43.31
CA ALA A 33 -7.12 17.63 42.49
C ALA A 33 -6.74 18.08 41.07
N GLU A 34 -5.79 19.02 40.95
CA GLU A 34 -5.27 19.47 39.66
C GLU A 34 -4.62 18.33 38.87
N SER A 35 -3.85 17.46 39.54
CA SER A 35 -3.20 16.29 38.94
C SER A 35 -4.21 15.26 38.44
N ILE A 36 -5.28 14.99 39.20
CA ILE A 36 -6.37 14.09 38.78
C ILE A 36 -7.11 14.68 37.57
N GLU A 37 -7.38 15.98 37.57
CA GLU A 37 -8.01 16.63 36.42
C GLU A 37 -7.13 16.58 35.18
N LYS A 38 -5.82 16.80 35.34
CA LYS A 38 -4.85 16.71 34.24
C LYS A 38 -4.78 15.29 33.69
N LEU A 39 -4.66 14.28 34.56
CA LEU A 39 -4.66 12.88 34.16
C LEU A 39 -5.95 12.51 33.42
N LYS A 40 -7.11 12.96 33.89
CA LYS A 40 -8.39 12.75 33.21
C LYS A 40 -8.40 13.38 31.83
N LYS A 41 -7.90 14.60 31.68
CA LYS A 41 -7.79 15.30 30.38
C LYS A 41 -6.84 14.55 29.44
N GLU A 42 -5.67 14.12 29.92
CA GLU A 42 -4.70 13.36 29.14
C GLU A 42 -5.24 11.98 28.73
N LEU A 43 -5.92 11.28 29.64
CA LEU A 43 -6.54 9.99 29.33
C LEU A 43 -7.67 10.15 28.31
N GLN A 44 -8.51 11.17 28.46
CA GLN A 44 -9.57 11.47 27.49
C GLN A 44 -8.98 11.83 26.12
N GLN A 45 -7.92 12.64 26.09
CA GLN A 45 -7.21 12.98 24.86
C GLN A 45 -6.56 11.76 24.21
N SER A 46 -5.97 10.86 25.01
CA SER A 46 -5.40 9.60 24.55
C SER A 46 -6.48 8.70 23.95
N ALA A 47 -7.61 8.54 24.65
CA ALA A 47 -8.76 7.78 24.18
C ALA A 47 -9.32 8.34 22.87
N ASP A 48 -9.53 9.66 22.77
CA ASP A 48 -10.01 10.31 21.54
C ASP A 48 -9.05 10.12 20.36
N THR A 49 -7.75 10.13 20.64
CA THR A 49 -6.72 9.89 19.61
C THR A 49 -6.76 8.44 19.14
N ILE A 50 -6.88 7.48 20.07
CA ILE A 50 -7.00 6.06 19.74
C ILE A 50 -8.28 5.78 18.95
N ILE A 51 -9.42 6.36 19.37
CA ILE A 51 -10.70 6.20 18.67
C ILE A 51 -10.61 6.74 17.24
N LYS A 52 -10.04 7.94 17.03
CA LYS A 52 -9.83 8.49 15.68
C LYS A 52 -8.95 7.59 14.83
N ARG A 53 -7.86 7.07 15.39
CA ARG A 53 -6.93 6.19 14.68
C ARG A 53 -7.57 4.85 14.32
N LEU A 54 -8.29 4.23 15.26
CA LEU A 54 -9.03 2.99 15.03
C LEU A 54 -10.11 3.20 13.98
N GLY A 55 -10.87 4.30 14.04
CA GLY A 55 -11.86 4.64 13.01
C GLY A 55 -11.23 4.74 11.62
N SER A 56 -10.11 5.47 11.48
CA SER A 56 -9.37 5.56 10.21
C SER A 56 -8.87 4.20 9.72
N HIS A 57 -8.33 3.36 10.61
CA HIS A 57 -7.87 2.03 10.27
C HIS A 57 -9.02 1.10 9.85
N VAL A 58 -10.15 1.13 10.55
CA VAL A 58 -11.36 0.35 10.21
C VAL A 58 -11.86 0.76 8.83
N THR A 59 -12.04 2.05 8.56
CA THR A 59 -12.45 2.52 7.22
C THR A 59 -11.47 2.10 6.14
N LYS A 60 -10.15 2.12 6.42
CA LYS A 60 -9.14 1.65 5.47
C LYS A 60 -9.25 0.13 5.22
N LEU A 61 -9.46 -0.66 6.27
CA LEU A 61 -9.62 -2.12 6.16
C LEU A 61 -10.90 -2.49 5.41
N GLU A 62 -12.00 -1.80 5.67
CA GLU A 62 -13.26 -1.96 4.92
C GLU A 62 -13.06 -1.63 3.44
N GLY A 63 -12.31 -0.58 3.13
CA GLY A 63 -11.95 -0.24 1.75
C GLY A 63 -11.12 -1.32 1.07
N LEU A 64 -10.09 -1.84 1.73
CA LEU A 64 -9.25 -2.92 1.21
C LEU A 64 -10.02 -4.23 1.03
N LEU A 65 -10.90 -4.57 1.98
CA LEU A 65 -11.75 -5.75 1.90
C LEU A 65 -12.68 -5.66 0.68
N ARG A 66 -13.34 -4.50 0.51
CA ARG A 66 -14.21 -4.27 -0.65
C ARG A 66 -13.46 -4.31 -1.97
N GLU A 67 -12.24 -3.76 -2.01
CA GLU A 67 -11.40 -3.85 -3.21
C GLU A 67 -10.95 -5.29 -3.50
N ALA A 68 -10.62 -6.08 -2.47
CA ALA A 68 -10.28 -7.48 -2.63
C ALA A 68 -11.47 -8.29 -3.17
N ASP A 69 -12.68 -8.03 -2.67
CA ASP A 69 -13.91 -8.67 -3.14
C ASP A 69 -14.22 -8.29 -4.61
N ASP A 70 -14.06 -7.02 -4.98
CA ASP A 70 -14.22 -6.57 -6.37
C ASP A 70 -13.23 -7.27 -7.30
N ARG A 71 -11.96 -7.37 -6.89
CA ARG A 71 -10.92 -8.08 -7.66
C ARG A 71 -11.23 -9.56 -7.79
N ARG A 72 -11.72 -10.19 -6.71
CA ARG A 72 -12.15 -11.59 -6.72
C ARG A 72 -13.31 -11.80 -7.70
N MET A 73 -14.34 -10.97 -7.65
CA MET A 73 -15.50 -11.08 -8.54
C MET A 73 -15.10 -10.94 -10.01
N ARG A 74 -14.16 -10.05 -10.33
CA ARG A 74 -13.60 -9.93 -11.68
C ARG A 74 -12.87 -11.21 -12.10
N LEU A 75 -12.08 -11.81 -11.21
CA LEU A 75 -11.40 -13.07 -11.51
C LEU A 75 -12.38 -14.22 -11.71
N GLU A 76 -13.40 -14.34 -10.85
CA GLU A 76 -14.46 -15.34 -11.00
C GLU A 76 -15.20 -15.18 -12.33
N THR A 77 -15.46 -13.94 -12.77
CA THR A 77 -16.07 -13.66 -14.08
C THR A 77 -15.16 -14.13 -15.22
N ARG A 78 -13.87 -13.78 -15.16
CA ARG A 78 -12.88 -14.22 -16.16
C ARG A 78 -12.73 -15.74 -16.21
N VAL A 79 -12.80 -16.41 -15.05
CA VAL A 79 -12.76 -17.88 -14.97
C VAL A 79 -14.02 -18.47 -15.60
N ALA A 80 -15.21 -17.94 -15.29
CA ALA A 80 -16.45 -18.39 -15.88
C ALA A 80 -16.46 -18.23 -17.41
N ASP A 81 -15.94 -17.12 -17.92
CA ASP A 81 -15.83 -16.88 -19.36
C ASP A 81 -14.82 -17.81 -20.03
N ALA A 82 -13.67 -18.06 -19.39
CA ALA A 82 -12.70 -19.04 -19.87
C ALA A 82 -13.30 -20.45 -19.93
N GLN A 83 -14.04 -20.86 -18.91
CA GLN A 83 -14.72 -22.16 -18.86
C GLN A 83 -15.79 -22.28 -19.95
N ARG A 84 -16.56 -21.21 -20.22
CA ARG A 84 -17.55 -21.18 -21.31
C ARG A 84 -16.89 -21.38 -22.68
N LEU A 85 -15.77 -20.71 -22.91
CA LEU A 85 -15.01 -20.86 -24.16
C LEU A 85 -14.44 -22.27 -24.29
N GLU A 86 -13.89 -22.82 -23.21
CA GLU A 86 -13.40 -24.20 -23.19
C GLU A 86 -14.51 -25.19 -23.52
N TRP A 87 -15.68 -25.05 -22.91
CA TRP A 87 -16.83 -25.90 -23.19
C TRP A 87 -17.28 -25.78 -24.66
N ALA A 88 -17.34 -24.56 -25.20
CA ALA A 88 -17.69 -24.33 -26.60
C ALA A 88 -16.66 -24.95 -27.58
N LEU A 89 -15.37 -24.87 -27.26
CA LEU A 89 -14.30 -25.51 -28.04
C LEU A 89 -14.40 -27.03 -27.98
N ARG A 90 -14.63 -27.61 -26.80
CA ARG A 90 -14.82 -29.06 -26.63
C ARG A 90 -16.00 -29.57 -27.46
N GLN A 91 -17.14 -28.87 -27.41
CA GLN A 91 -18.31 -29.22 -28.22
C GLN A 91 -18.00 -29.15 -29.72
N ARG A 92 -17.25 -28.13 -30.16
CA ARG A 92 -16.88 -27.99 -31.56
C ARG A 92 -15.90 -29.07 -32.02
N ILE A 93 -14.96 -29.48 -31.16
CA ILE A 93 -14.06 -30.60 -31.43
C ILE A 93 -14.87 -31.90 -31.56
N GLU A 94 -15.77 -32.17 -30.62
CA GLU A 94 -16.58 -33.39 -30.65
C GLU A 94 -17.48 -33.46 -31.90
N GLU A 95 -18.03 -32.33 -32.32
CA GLU A 95 -18.77 -32.21 -33.58
C GLU A 95 -17.89 -32.45 -34.82
N LEU A 96 -16.68 -31.89 -34.85
CA LEU A 96 -15.72 -32.13 -35.93
C LEU A 96 -15.32 -33.60 -36.00
N GLU A 97 -15.12 -34.26 -34.85
CA GLU A 97 -14.84 -35.69 -34.79
C GLU A 97 -16.02 -36.55 -35.25
N ARG A 98 -17.27 -36.19 -34.88
CA ARG A 98 -18.47 -36.87 -35.39
C ARG A 98 -18.55 -36.78 -36.90
N ARG A 99 -18.36 -35.59 -37.47
CA ARG A 99 -18.33 -35.38 -38.93
C ARG A 99 -17.22 -36.18 -39.62
N LEU A 100 -16.03 -36.25 -39.02
CA LEU A 100 -14.94 -37.09 -39.53
C LEU A 100 -15.28 -38.58 -39.46
N ARG A 101 -15.91 -39.04 -38.37
CA ARG A 101 -16.37 -40.43 -38.23
C ARG A 101 -17.46 -40.78 -39.25
N ASP A 102 -18.41 -39.89 -39.49
CA ASP A 102 -19.47 -40.08 -40.49
C ASP A 102 -18.89 -40.12 -41.92
N LEU A 103 -17.92 -39.24 -42.22
CA LEU A 103 -17.23 -39.24 -43.51
C LEU A 103 -16.38 -40.50 -43.73
N GLY A 104 -15.77 -41.01 -42.65
CA GLY A 104 -15.00 -42.26 -42.65
C GLY A 104 -15.87 -43.53 -42.68
N GLN A 105 -17.16 -43.44 -42.33
CA GLN A 105 -18.13 -44.55 -42.39
C GLN A 105 -18.95 -44.61 -43.68
N LEU A 106 -18.83 -43.62 -44.58
CA LEU A 106 -19.28 -43.81 -45.96
C LEU A 106 -18.64 -45.11 -46.47
N PRO A 107 -19.43 -46.07 -46.99
CA PRO A 107 -18.91 -47.37 -47.36
C PRO A 107 -17.78 -47.17 -48.36
N SER A 108 -16.56 -47.52 -47.95
CA SER A 108 -15.42 -47.73 -48.84
C SER A 108 -15.73 -48.95 -49.72
N GLY A 109 -16.66 -48.78 -50.65
CA GLY A 109 -16.79 -49.60 -51.84
C GLY A 109 -15.63 -49.23 -52.75
N SER A 110 -14.60 -50.06 -52.73
CA SER A 110 -13.43 -50.00 -53.61
C SER A 110 -13.83 -49.74 -55.07
N PRO A 111 -13.34 -48.67 -55.74
CA PRO A 111 -13.22 -48.67 -57.18
C PRO A 111 -11.89 -49.36 -57.56
N PRO A 112 -11.82 -50.10 -58.68
CA PRO A 112 -10.56 -50.66 -59.15
C PRO A 112 -9.65 -49.55 -59.65
N ALA A 113 -8.36 -49.72 -59.38
CA ALA A 113 -7.28 -48.85 -59.80
C ALA A 113 -7.30 -48.62 -61.33
N VAL A 114 -7.27 -47.35 -61.72
CA VAL A 114 -6.74 -46.95 -63.04
C VAL A 114 -5.65 -45.92 -62.78
N GLN A 115 -4.45 -46.30 -63.21
CA GLN A 115 -3.24 -45.51 -63.21
C GLN A 115 -3.41 -44.31 -64.15
N ALA A 116 -3.01 -43.12 -63.72
CA ALA A 116 -2.55 -42.07 -64.63
C ALA A 116 -1.73 -41.00 -63.87
N GLU A 117 -0.41 -41.08 -64.01
CA GLU A 117 0.53 -40.01 -64.39
C GLU A 117 0.41 -38.62 -63.69
N SER A 118 1.47 -38.24 -62.95
CA SER A 118 1.81 -36.82 -62.63
C SER A 118 2.48 -36.15 -63.85
N PRO A 119 2.72 -34.80 -63.94
CA PRO A 119 2.59 -33.73 -62.92
C PRO A 119 2.00 -32.38 -63.45
N VAL A 120 1.96 -31.34 -62.59
CA VAL A 120 2.12 -29.88 -62.85
C VAL A 120 1.08 -29.00 -62.12
N HIS A 121 1.60 -28.21 -61.18
CA HIS A 121 1.14 -26.93 -60.62
C HIS A 121 -0.32 -26.48 -60.88
N THR A 122 -1.15 -26.56 -59.84
CA THR A 122 -2.34 -25.71 -59.69
C THR A 122 -2.06 -24.63 -58.65
N SER A 123 -1.62 -23.47 -59.14
CA SER A 123 -1.65 -22.21 -58.41
C SER A 123 -3.09 -21.71 -58.29
N ALA A 124 -3.61 -21.63 -57.06
CA ALA A 124 -4.81 -20.87 -56.70
C ALA A 124 -4.78 -20.53 -55.19
N PRO A 125 -5.29 -19.37 -54.71
CA PRO A 125 -5.60 -18.10 -55.36
C PRO A 125 -4.74 -16.94 -54.79
N GLU A 126 -4.18 -16.08 -55.65
CA GLU A 126 -3.48 -14.84 -55.23
C GLU A 126 -4.38 -13.81 -54.53
N ALA A 127 -5.71 -13.91 -54.68
CA ALA A 127 -6.67 -12.97 -54.09
C ALA A 127 -6.71 -12.97 -52.55
N ARG A 128 -6.16 -14.00 -51.88
CA ARG A 128 -6.08 -14.06 -50.41
C ARG A 128 -4.67 -13.75 -49.87
N ARG A 129 -3.68 -13.69 -50.76
CA ARG A 129 -2.30 -13.30 -50.42
C ARG A 129 -2.14 -11.78 -50.43
N THR A 130 -2.82 -11.08 -51.34
CA THR A 130 -2.80 -9.61 -51.40
C THR A 130 -3.36 -8.95 -50.14
N ASP A 131 -4.47 -9.45 -49.57
CA ASP A 131 -5.02 -8.93 -48.30
C ASP A 131 -4.07 -9.18 -47.11
N GLY A 132 -3.34 -10.30 -47.14
CA GLY A 132 -2.33 -10.62 -46.13
C GLY A 132 -1.12 -9.68 -46.19
N ASP A 133 -0.69 -9.34 -47.40
CA ASP A 133 0.42 -8.41 -47.63
C ASP A 133 0.03 -6.96 -47.31
N GLU A 134 -1.21 -6.56 -47.60
CA GLU A 134 -1.76 -5.25 -47.20
C GLU A 134 -1.89 -5.16 -45.67
N PHE A 135 -2.34 -6.22 -45.00
CA PHE A 135 -2.34 -6.27 -43.54
C PHE A 135 -0.92 -6.24 -42.95
N ALA A 136 0.03 -6.95 -43.55
CA ALA A 136 1.42 -6.96 -43.10
C ALA A 136 2.07 -5.56 -43.21
N THR A 137 1.77 -4.82 -44.28
CA THR A 137 2.24 -3.44 -44.46
C THR A 137 1.59 -2.47 -43.48
N VAL A 138 0.28 -2.56 -43.24
CA VAL A 138 -0.43 -1.76 -42.22
C VAL A 138 0.10 -2.04 -40.82
N LEU A 139 0.32 -3.32 -40.47
CA LEU A 139 0.90 -3.73 -39.19
C LEU A 139 2.31 -3.18 -39.03
N HIS A 140 3.15 -3.30 -40.05
CA HIS A 140 4.51 -2.78 -40.03
C HIS A 140 4.54 -1.25 -39.88
N GLN A 141 3.63 -0.54 -40.57
CA GLN A 141 3.50 0.91 -40.45
C GLN A 141 2.99 1.32 -39.06
N SER A 142 2.07 0.54 -38.46
CA SER A 142 1.60 0.75 -37.09
C SER A 142 2.71 0.53 -36.06
N ILE A 143 3.54 -0.50 -36.24
CA ILE A 143 4.68 -0.79 -35.35
C ILE A 143 5.73 0.32 -35.44
N LEU A 144 6.07 0.81 -36.64
CA LEU A 144 7.01 1.92 -36.80
C LEU A 144 6.49 3.21 -36.17
N ARG A 145 5.19 3.50 -36.31
CA ARG A 145 4.54 4.65 -35.66
C ARG A 145 4.55 4.53 -34.14
N GLU A 146 4.28 3.35 -33.61
CA GLU A 146 4.29 3.07 -32.17
C GLU A 146 5.72 3.15 -31.61
N GLN A 147 6.71 2.61 -32.30
CA GLN A 147 8.12 2.71 -31.92
C GLN A 147 8.63 4.15 -32.00
N ALA A 148 8.24 4.92 -33.02
CA ALA A 148 8.57 6.35 -33.10
C ALA A 148 7.90 7.15 -31.97
N ARG A 149 6.68 6.79 -31.57
CA ARG A 149 5.99 7.39 -30.42
C ARG A 149 6.65 7.00 -29.09
N ALA A 150 7.04 5.74 -28.92
CA ALA A 150 7.75 5.24 -27.75
C ALA A 150 9.18 5.82 -27.64
N ALA A 151 9.82 6.11 -28.78
CA ALA A 151 11.11 6.78 -28.83
C ALA A 151 11.00 8.31 -28.64
N ALA A 152 9.86 8.92 -29.00
CA ALA A 152 9.59 10.35 -28.83
C ALA A 152 9.04 10.71 -27.43
N GLU A 153 8.62 9.74 -26.61
CA GLU A 153 8.26 9.97 -25.21
C GLU A 153 9.34 9.47 -24.23
N PRO A 154 10.35 10.30 -23.90
CA PRO A 154 10.87 10.30 -22.55
C PRO A 154 9.89 11.11 -21.69
N SER A 155 9.05 10.42 -20.90
CA SER A 155 8.35 10.97 -19.73
C SER A 155 7.50 12.24 -19.96
N ALA A 156 6.29 12.11 -20.51
CA ALA A 156 5.27 13.15 -20.41
C ALA A 156 3.83 12.62 -20.52
N GLN A 157 3.43 11.66 -19.68
CA GLN A 157 2.01 11.38 -19.41
C GLN A 157 1.74 11.13 -17.94
N ILE A 158 1.79 12.22 -17.15
CA ILE A 158 0.87 12.42 -16.03
C ILE A 158 0.42 13.88 -16.13
N TYR A 159 -0.54 14.15 -17.01
CA TYR A 159 -1.68 15.07 -16.82
C TYR A 159 -2.33 15.35 -18.18
N ALA A 160 -3.46 14.70 -18.45
CA ALA A 160 -4.38 15.14 -19.48
C ALA A 160 -5.42 16.06 -18.83
N PRO A 161 -5.63 17.30 -19.32
CA PRO A 161 -6.75 18.12 -18.86
C PRO A 161 -8.08 17.54 -19.40
N PRO A 162 -9.17 17.54 -18.60
CA PRO A 162 -10.46 17.01 -19.02
C PRO A 162 -11.13 17.92 -20.08
N PRO A 163 -11.97 17.36 -20.98
CA PRO A 163 -12.68 18.15 -21.99
C PRO A 163 -13.73 19.07 -21.34
N PRO A 164 -13.97 20.27 -21.90
CA PRO A 164 -14.99 21.18 -21.38
C PRO A 164 -16.40 20.66 -21.69
N ALA A 165 -17.24 20.54 -20.66
CA ALA A 165 -18.65 20.23 -20.79
C ALA A 165 -19.43 21.40 -21.45
N PRO A 166 -20.50 21.11 -22.22
CA PRO A 166 -21.33 22.14 -22.86
C PRO A 166 -22.08 22.95 -21.79
N ARG A 167 -21.87 24.27 -21.81
CA ARG A 167 -22.53 25.22 -20.93
C ARG A 167 -24.01 25.33 -21.30
N VAL A 168 -24.89 24.86 -20.41
CA VAL A 168 -26.31 25.21 -20.42
C VAL A 168 -26.41 26.69 -20.03
N ALA A 169 -27.02 27.47 -20.92
CA ALA A 169 -27.22 28.90 -20.75
C ALA A 169 -28.19 29.19 -19.61
N VAL A 170 -27.80 30.07 -18.70
CA VAL A 170 -28.73 30.87 -17.88
C VAL A 170 -28.31 32.33 -18.03
N PRO A 171 -29.19 33.23 -18.53
CA PRO A 171 -28.86 34.61 -18.84
C PRO A 171 -29.04 35.56 -17.65
N GLN A 172 -28.47 36.77 -17.79
CA GLN A 172 -28.71 38.02 -17.03
C GLN A 172 -27.97 38.19 -15.67
N GLU A 173 -27.38 39.32 -15.27
CA GLU A 173 -27.39 40.73 -15.73
C GLU A 173 -26.12 41.51 -15.27
N ARG A 174 -25.41 42.14 -16.23
CA ARG A 174 -24.96 43.57 -16.25
C ARG A 174 -23.89 44.09 -15.21
N PRO A 175 -23.24 45.27 -15.44
CA PRO A 175 -22.04 45.47 -16.29
C PRO A 175 -21.00 46.47 -15.67
N TYR A 176 -20.02 46.94 -16.46
CA TYR A 176 -19.07 48.08 -16.27
C TYR A 176 -17.69 47.72 -15.68
N VAL A 177 -16.52 48.21 -16.13
CA VAL A 177 -15.99 48.94 -17.31
C VAL A 177 -14.45 48.74 -17.31
N PRO A 178 -13.73 48.91 -18.44
CA PRO A 178 -12.27 48.80 -18.50
C PRO A 178 -11.60 50.15 -18.19
N LEU A 179 -10.28 50.13 -17.93
CA LEU A 179 -9.23 50.97 -18.56
C LEU A 179 -8.07 51.29 -17.59
N SER A 180 -6.88 51.36 -18.19
CA SER A 180 -5.72 52.18 -17.81
C SER A 180 -4.61 51.54 -17.00
N ALA A 181 -3.57 51.20 -17.76
CA ALA A 181 -2.18 51.16 -17.33
C ALA A 181 -1.71 52.52 -16.79
N GLN A 182 -1.02 52.51 -15.66
CA GLN A 182 0.27 53.18 -15.40
C GLN A 182 0.54 53.21 -13.90
N GLY A 183 1.78 52.90 -13.51
CA GLY A 183 2.28 53.14 -12.16
C GLY A 183 3.11 51.96 -11.65
N ILE A 184 4.39 51.92 -12.03
CA ILE A 184 5.38 51.21 -11.23
C ILE A 184 5.58 52.04 -9.95
N PRO A 185 5.53 51.40 -8.78
CA PRO A 185 6.57 51.65 -7.81
C PRO A 185 7.27 50.35 -7.42
N MET A 186 8.60 50.42 -7.47
CA MET A 186 9.56 49.59 -6.74
C MET A 186 9.00 49.05 -5.42
N GLN A 187 8.97 47.73 -5.26
CA GLN A 187 8.98 47.11 -3.94
C GLN A 187 10.05 46.01 -3.91
N GLN A 188 10.90 46.14 -2.91
CA GLN A 188 12.07 45.33 -2.60
C GLN A 188 11.74 43.83 -2.50
N PRO A 189 12.65 42.92 -2.90
CA PRO A 189 12.59 41.55 -2.44
C PRO A 189 13.02 41.53 -0.96
N MET A 190 12.07 41.63 -0.04
CA MET A 190 12.32 41.21 1.34
C MET A 190 12.66 39.71 1.29
N ARG A 191 13.94 39.42 1.54
CA ARG A 191 14.41 38.08 1.88
C ARG A 191 13.73 37.67 3.18
N THR A 192 12.59 37.00 3.10
CA THR A 192 12.11 36.20 4.22
C THR A 192 13.04 34.99 4.31
N SER A 193 13.85 34.98 5.37
CA SER A 193 14.66 33.85 5.77
C SER A 193 13.81 32.58 5.75
N ALA A 194 14.25 31.62 4.94
CA ALA A 194 13.77 30.26 5.00
C ALA A 194 13.80 29.77 6.46
N PRO A 195 12.70 29.26 7.04
CA PRO A 195 12.83 28.39 8.18
C PRO A 195 13.57 27.14 7.69
N MET A 196 14.70 26.89 8.34
CA MET A 196 15.54 25.71 8.18
C MET A 196 14.68 24.46 8.13
N SER A 197 14.61 23.79 6.97
CA SER A 197 14.06 22.45 6.87
C SER A 197 14.91 21.52 7.75
N PRO A 198 14.33 20.78 8.71
CA PRO A 198 15.06 19.68 9.35
C PRO A 198 15.36 18.59 8.30
N PRO A 199 16.47 17.85 8.45
CA PRO A 199 16.83 16.78 7.53
C PRO A 199 15.73 15.70 7.49
N PRO A 200 15.56 14.98 6.36
CA PRO A 200 14.56 13.94 6.26
C PRO A 200 14.89 12.81 7.24
N ALA A 201 14.02 12.64 8.24
CA ALA A 201 14.04 11.45 9.08
C ALA A 201 13.67 10.23 8.22
N SER A 202 14.44 9.17 8.37
CA SER A 202 14.24 7.86 7.76
C SER A 202 12.81 7.32 7.95
N PRO A 203 12.31 6.45 7.05
CA PRO A 203 10.93 5.97 7.09
C PRO A 203 10.73 5.08 8.31
N VAL A 204 9.95 5.57 9.28
CA VAL A 204 9.42 4.77 10.39
C VAL A 204 8.34 3.84 9.82
N ALA A 205 8.59 2.54 9.89
CA ALA A 205 7.64 1.48 9.57
C ALA A 205 6.40 1.55 10.49
N PRO A 206 5.22 1.08 10.04
CA PRO A 206 3.99 1.12 10.82
C PRO A 206 4.09 0.24 12.08
N PRO A 207 3.45 0.61 13.20
CA PRO A 207 3.46 -0.23 14.39
C PRO A 207 2.55 -1.44 14.19
N VAL A 208 3.15 -2.62 14.36
CA VAL A 208 2.48 -3.91 14.38
C VAL A 208 1.63 -3.98 15.65
N GLN A 209 0.35 -4.36 15.50
CA GLN A 209 -0.56 -4.63 16.60
C GLN A 209 -0.15 -5.95 17.25
N VAL A 210 0.07 -5.94 18.56
CA VAL A 210 0.38 -7.12 19.37
C VAL A 210 -0.96 -7.69 19.85
N GLU A 211 -1.36 -8.85 19.33
CA GLU A 211 -2.36 -9.70 19.99
C GLU A 211 -1.82 -10.15 21.36
N PRO A 212 -2.65 -10.37 22.39
CA PRO A 212 -2.18 -10.85 23.68
C PRO A 212 -1.86 -12.35 23.55
N THR A 213 -0.72 -12.66 22.94
CA THR A 213 -0.04 -13.93 23.14
C THR A 213 0.77 -13.78 24.42
N VAL A 214 0.43 -14.61 25.40
CA VAL A 214 1.17 -14.96 26.61
C VAL A 214 2.63 -14.47 26.56
N GLU A 215 2.94 -13.48 27.39
CA GLU A 215 4.30 -13.04 27.68
C GLU A 215 5.15 -14.24 28.15
N GLU A 216 6.03 -14.74 27.29
CA GLU A 216 7.32 -15.31 27.70
C GLU A 216 8.47 -14.44 27.15
N PRO A 217 8.68 -13.21 27.65
CA PRO A 217 9.78 -12.35 27.24
C PRO A 217 11.17 -12.89 27.66
N VAL A 218 11.23 -13.97 28.43
CA VAL A 218 12.50 -14.58 28.87
C VAL A 218 13.01 -15.60 27.85
N HIS A 219 12.11 -16.32 27.16
CA HIS A 219 12.51 -17.40 26.25
C HIS A 219 13.14 -16.88 24.95
N GLU A 220 12.71 -15.73 24.44
CA GLU A 220 13.26 -15.14 23.20
C GLU A 220 14.71 -14.67 23.40
N ASP A 221 15.02 -14.03 24.53
CA ASP A 221 16.37 -13.60 24.87
C ASP A 221 17.31 -14.80 25.11
N GLU A 222 16.84 -15.84 25.82
CA GLU A 222 17.60 -17.07 25.99
C GLU A 222 17.84 -17.80 24.66
N ALA A 223 16.82 -17.85 23.79
CA ALA A 223 16.91 -18.44 22.46
C ALA A 223 17.90 -17.67 21.57
N MET A 224 17.94 -16.34 21.66
CA MET A 224 18.89 -15.49 20.94
C MET A 224 20.32 -15.67 21.45
N VAL A 225 20.52 -15.73 22.77
CA VAL A 225 21.86 -15.98 23.36
C VAL A 225 22.37 -17.37 22.95
N LYS A 226 21.51 -18.39 23.05
CA LYS A 226 21.84 -19.77 22.62
C LYS A 226 22.13 -19.83 21.12
N ALA A 227 21.33 -19.16 20.30
CA ALA A 227 21.53 -19.08 18.86
C ALA A 227 22.88 -18.45 18.50
N ARG A 228 23.26 -17.36 19.18
CA ARG A 228 24.56 -16.70 18.97
C ARG A 228 25.72 -17.62 19.33
N ALA A 229 25.60 -18.36 20.44
CA ALA A 229 26.61 -19.33 20.86
C ALA A 229 26.76 -20.47 19.83
N LEU A 230 25.66 -21.02 19.33
CA LEU A 230 25.67 -22.09 18.32
C LEU A 230 26.23 -21.63 16.97
N LEU A 231 25.88 -20.42 16.53
CA LEU A 231 26.44 -19.82 15.32
C LEU A 231 27.95 -19.57 15.46
N ARG A 232 28.41 -19.15 16.63
CA ARG A 232 29.85 -18.99 16.93
C ARG A 232 30.59 -20.32 16.98
N ALA A 233 29.91 -21.39 17.41
CA ALA A 233 30.40 -22.76 17.35
C ALA A 233 30.41 -23.36 15.92
N GLY A 234 30.02 -22.59 14.90
CA GLY A 234 30.07 -23.02 13.49
C GLY A 234 28.91 -23.90 13.04
N ARG A 235 27.82 -23.99 13.83
CA ARG A 235 26.60 -24.69 13.41
C ARG A 235 25.92 -23.98 12.24
N SER A 236 25.23 -24.76 11.39
CA SER A 236 24.48 -24.21 10.26
C SER A 236 23.25 -23.43 10.74
N ILE A 237 22.86 -22.40 10.00
CA ILE A 237 21.75 -21.52 10.36
C ILE A 237 20.43 -22.31 10.50
N GLU A 238 20.24 -23.30 9.63
CA GLU A 238 19.05 -24.15 9.60
C GLU A 238 18.98 -25.08 10.81
N GLN A 239 20.14 -25.55 11.29
CA GLN A 239 20.20 -26.36 12.50
C GLN A 239 19.92 -25.51 13.74
N VAL A 240 20.48 -24.30 13.80
CA VAL A 240 20.24 -23.37 14.90
C VAL A 240 18.76 -22.96 14.94
N ALA A 241 18.14 -22.67 13.79
CA ALA A 241 16.72 -22.32 13.70
C ALA A 241 15.81 -23.42 14.27
N ARG A 242 16.12 -24.69 13.97
CA ARG A 242 15.38 -25.83 14.52
C ARG A 242 15.58 -26.03 16.01
N GLU A 243 16.75 -25.67 16.54
CA GLU A 243 17.13 -25.90 17.93
C GLU A 243 16.71 -24.77 18.87
N THR A 244 16.66 -23.53 18.37
CA THR A 244 16.31 -22.34 19.16
C THR A 244 14.96 -21.75 18.79
N GLY A 245 14.30 -22.22 17.73
CA GLY A 245 13.05 -21.64 17.23
C GLY A 245 13.21 -20.25 16.61
N VAL A 246 14.43 -19.72 16.54
CA VAL A 246 14.72 -18.39 16.01
C VAL A 246 14.66 -18.42 14.48
N GLU A 247 14.01 -17.41 13.89
CA GLU A 247 13.85 -17.33 12.44
C GLU A 247 15.19 -17.32 11.68
N ILE A 248 15.22 -18.03 10.54
CA ILE A 248 16.40 -18.12 9.66
C ILE A 248 16.89 -16.72 9.23
N GLY A 249 15.96 -15.77 9.03
CA GLY A 249 16.28 -14.38 8.71
C GLY A 249 17.05 -13.67 9.82
N ALA A 250 16.58 -13.80 11.07
CA ALA A 250 17.24 -13.24 12.24
C ALA A 250 18.62 -13.86 12.46
N LEU A 251 18.75 -15.19 12.34
CA LEU A 251 20.02 -15.89 12.47
C LEU A 251 21.05 -15.50 11.39
N ARG A 252 20.60 -15.26 10.16
CA ARG A 252 21.46 -14.76 9.08
C ARG A 252 21.99 -13.36 9.40
N LEU A 253 21.14 -12.50 9.96
CA LEU A 253 21.53 -11.17 10.41
C LEU A 253 22.54 -11.23 11.57
N MET A 254 22.28 -12.08 12.57
CA MET A 254 23.19 -12.31 13.70
C MET A 254 24.57 -12.81 13.26
N LYS A 255 24.61 -13.70 12.27
CA LYS A 255 25.86 -14.20 11.68
C LYS A 255 26.62 -13.09 10.95
N GLN A 256 25.91 -12.23 10.19
CA GLN A 256 26.52 -11.10 9.49
C GLN A 256 27.08 -10.05 10.46
N MET A 257 26.35 -9.76 11.55
CA MET A 257 26.83 -8.85 12.59
C MET A 257 28.09 -9.39 13.27
N THR A 258 28.11 -10.67 13.64
CA THR A 258 29.28 -11.31 14.28
C THR A 258 30.50 -11.43 13.35
N GLN A 259 30.34 -11.32 12.03
CA GLN A 259 31.45 -11.32 11.06
C GLN A 259 32.00 -9.92 10.75
N ARG A 260 31.25 -8.86 11.10
CA ARG A 260 31.63 -7.46 10.85
C ARG A 260 32.31 -6.82 12.06
N ASP A 261 32.17 -7.42 13.24
CA ASP A 261 32.96 -7.16 14.45
C ASP A 261 34.27 -7.96 14.46
#